data_AF-A0A381T3L5-F1
#
_entry.id   AF-A0A381T3L5-F1
#
_cell.length_a   1.000
_cell.length_b   1.000
_cell.length_c   1.000
_cell.angle_alpha   90.00
_cell.angle_beta   90.00
_cell.angle_gamma   90.00
#
_symmetry.space_group_name_H-M   'P 1'
#
loop_
_entity.id
_entity.type
_entity.pdbx_description
1 polymer ?
#
loop_
_entity_poly.entity_id
_entity_poly.type
_entity_poly.pdbx_seq_one_letter_code
_entity_poly.pdbx_strand_id
1 'polypeptide(L)'
;TGPSTGMPTKTEQADLLQALFGRNGESPVVVLAANSPADCFSTAFEACRIALEYMIPVVLLSDAFLAHGSEPWLIPQTKSLPKIRTHLVEKPNGFKPFKREEHTLARQWGIPGTKGLEHRVGGLEKDIETGDVSYDPINHEKMMYLRQQKIDIIANELPPVDPFGDKSGKVLVVGWGSSFGAIREAVNRSRKANHTVGHVHLRHLNPFPPNFGETLLKYQNILVPEMNSGQLLLLLRGKFLIDAVGLNKVQGKPLGVDEVYDKIIELTGE
;
A
#
# COMPACT_ATOMS: atom_id res chain seq x y z
N THR A 1 -0.61 -19.54 3.71
CA THR A 1 0.30 -19.60 2.55
C THR A 1 -0.42 -20.21 1.36
N GLY A 2 -0.02 -19.87 0.14
CA GLY A 2 -0.45 -20.48 -1.12
C GLY A 2 0.60 -21.45 -1.70
N PRO A 3 0.53 -21.78 -3.00
CA PRO A 3 -0.59 -21.54 -3.91
C PRO A 3 -1.75 -22.53 -3.69
N SER A 4 -2.91 -22.26 -4.29
CA SER A 4 -4.14 -23.06 -4.12
C SER A 4 -4.53 -23.14 -2.63
N THR A 5 -4.86 -24.31 -2.09
CA THR A 5 -5.09 -24.50 -0.65
C THR A 5 -3.87 -24.13 0.20
N GLY A 6 -2.67 -24.32 -0.35
CA GLY A 6 -1.39 -24.06 0.32
C GLY A 6 -1.27 -24.67 1.72
N MET A 7 -0.81 -23.88 2.69
CA MET A 7 -0.80 -24.22 4.12
C MET A 7 -1.64 -23.18 4.87
N PRO A 8 -2.93 -23.45 5.12
CA PRO A 8 -3.87 -22.47 5.66
C PRO A 8 -3.48 -21.87 7.01
N THR A 9 -2.71 -22.60 7.82
CA THR A 9 -2.31 -22.22 9.18
C THR A 9 -0.93 -21.53 9.24
N LYS A 10 -0.30 -21.26 8.09
CA LYS A 10 1.06 -20.70 8.02
C LYS A 10 1.08 -19.31 7.38
N THR A 11 1.99 -18.48 7.86
CA THR A 11 2.18 -17.10 7.39
C THR A 11 3.02 -17.03 6.12
N GLU A 12 2.68 -16.09 5.24
CA GLU A 12 3.36 -15.79 3.97
C GLU A 12 2.84 -14.46 3.42
N GLN A 13 3.63 -13.84 2.55
CA GLN A 13 3.36 -12.53 1.95
C GLN A 13 3.35 -12.61 0.42
N ALA A 14 2.74 -13.65 -0.16
CA ALA A 14 2.86 -13.99 -1.58
C ALA A 14 1.74 -13.44 -2.49
N ASP A 15 0.88 -12.54 -1.99
CA ASP A 15 -0.28 -12.03 -2.73
C ASP A 15 -0.15 -10.56 -3.17
N LEU A 16 1.02 -9.94 -3.02
CA LEU A 16 1.23 -8.52 -3.39
C LEU A 16 1.04 -8.28 -4.90
N LEU A 17 1.67 -9.09 -5.76
CA LEU A 17 1.50 -8.94 -7.21
C LEU A 17 0.07 -9.28 -7.65
N GLN A 18 -0.59 -10.24 -7.00
CA GLN A 18 -2.00 -10.55 -7.26
C GLN A 18 -2.90 -9.37 -6.87
N ALA A 19 -2.62 -8.70 -5.75
CA ALA A 19 -3.36 -7.51 -5.33
C ALA A 19 -3.19 -6.35 -6.31
N LEU A 20 -1.99 -6.16 -6.86
CA LEU A 20 -1.67 -5.07 -7.79
C LEU A 20 -2.14 -5.32 -9.22
N PHE A 21 -1.91 -6.53 -9.74
CA PHE A 21 -2.00 -6.84 -11.17
C PHE A 21 -2.97 -7.99 -11.49
N GLY A 22 -3.68 -8.54 -10.50
CA GLY A 22 -4.62 -9.64 -10.69
C GLY A 22 -5.93 -9.25 -11.37
N ARG A 23 -6.14 -7.97 -11.68
CA ARG A 23 -7.36 -7.43 -12.31
C ARG A 23 -7.11 -7.16 -13.79
N ASN A 24 -8.10 -7.40 -14.64
CA ASN A 24 -7.99 -7.20 -16.07
C ASN A 24 -7.89 -5.71 -16.46
N GLY A 25 -7.13 -5.42 -17.51
CA GLY A 25 -6.90 -4.06 -18.02
C GLY A 25 -6.08 -3.17 -17.07
N GLU A 26 -5.95 -1.90 -17.43
CA GLU A 26 -5.31 -0.89 -16.57
C GLU A 26 -6.26 -0.50 -15.43
N SER A 27 -6.22 -1.29 -14.37
CA SER A 27 -7.13 -1.24 -13.23
C SER A 27 -6.41 -0.86 -11.94
N PRO A 28 -5.92 0.38 -11.80
CA PRO A 28 -5.16 0.80 -10.63
C PRO A 28 -5.96 0.60 -9.32
N VAL A 29 -5.23 0.32 -8.26
CA VAL A 29 -5.78 -0.04 -6.95
C VAL A 29 -4.85 0.42 -5.85
N VAL A 30 -5.39 0.93 -4.75
CA VAL A 30 -4.57 1.25 -3.58
C VAL A 30 -4.29 -0.06 -2.84
N VAL A 31 -3.03 -0.28 -2.45
CA VAL A 31 -2.63 -1.46 -1.67
C VAL A 31 -1.90 -1.00 -0.41
N LEU A 32 -2.48 -1.34 0.74
CA LEU A 32 -1.92 -1.09 2.06
C LEU A 32 -1.50 -2.41 2.71
N ALA A 33 -0.55 -2.36 3.64
CA ALA A 33 -0.18 -3.48 4.49
C ALA A 33 -0.04 -3.05 5.96
N ALA A 34 -0.68 -3.80 6.86
CA ALA A 34 -0.53 -3.60 8.30
C ALA A 34 0.81 -4.17 8.79
N ASN A 35 1.42 -3.56 9.80
CA ASN A 35 2.76 -3.97 10.25
C ASN A 35 2.78 -4.70 11.62
N SER A 36 1.69 -4.65 12.38
CA SER A 36 1.54 -5.27 13.69
C SER A 36 0.06 -5.55 14.01
N PRO A 37 -0.27 -6.38 15.02
CA PRO A 37 -1.66 -6.63 15.41
C PRO A 37 -2.45 -5.36 15.79
N ALA A 38 -1.86 -4.41 16.52
CA ALA A 38 -2.51 -3.14 16.85
C ALA A 38 -2.65 -2.25 15.59
N ASP A 39 -1.66 -2.30 14.69
CA ASP A 39 -1.67 -1.50 13.48
C ASP A 39 -2.71 -1.94 12.45
N CYS A 40 -3.20 -3.18 12.55
CA CYS A 40 -4.32 -3.66 11.75
C CYS A 40 -5.55 -2.75 11.85
N PHE A 41 -5.86 -2.23 13.04
CA PHE A 41 -6.99 -1.31 13.23
C PHE A 41 -6.76 0.00 12.46
N SER A 42 -5.62 0.64 12.65
CA SER A 42 -5.30 1.93 12.02
C SER A 42 -5.22 1.81 10.50
N THR A 43 -4.64 0.72 10.00
CA THR A 43 -4.52 0.45 8.56
C THR A 43 -5.90 0.17 7.94
N ALA A 44 -6.79 -0.56 8.63
CA ALA A 44 -8.16 -0.79 8.17
C ALA A 44 -8.97 0.51 8.15
N PHE A 45 -8.82 1.34 9.18
CA PHE A 45 -9.46 2.66 9.22
C PHE A 45 -9.01 3.54 8.05
N GLU A 46 -7.70 3.59 7.80
CA GLU A 46 -7.12 4.34 6.68
C GLU A 46 -7.57 3.79 5.32
N ALA A 47 -7.64 2.46 5.15
CA ALA A 47 -8.16 1.83 3.94
C ALA A 47 -9.61 2.24 3.67
N CYS A 48 -10.48 2.19 4.69
CA CYS A 48 -11.86 2.64 4.59
C CYS A 48 -11.96 4.14 4.26
N ARG A 49 -11.13 4.97 4.91
CA ARG A 49 -11.07 6.40 4.63
C ARG A 49 -10.74 6.66 3.17
N ILE A 50 -9.66 6.06 2.65
CA ILE A 50 -9.24 6.24 1.25
C ILE A 50 -10.31 5.72 0.28
N ALA A 51 -10.90 4.56 0.57
CA ALA A 51 -11.95 3.99 -0.28
C ALA A 51 -13.17 4.93 -0.41
N LEU A 52 -13.57 5.56 0.69
CA LEU A 52 -14.73 6.45 0.72
C LEU A 52 -14.42 7.87 0.22
N GLU A 53 -13.25 8.41 0.54
CA GLU A 53 -12.82 9.77 0.17
C GLU A 53 -12.39 9.87 -1.30
N TYR A 54 -11.82 8.82 -1.88
CA TYR A 54 -11.40 8.83 -3.29
C TYR A 54 -12.32 8.02 -4.19
N MET A 55 -13.22 7.21 -3.62
CA MET A 55 -14.07 6.28 -4.38
C MET A 55 -13.25 5.41 -5.34
N ILE A 56 -12.25 4.73 -4.78
CA ILE A 56 -11.33 3.82 -5.46
C ILE A 56 -11.24 2.50 -4.67
N PRO A 57 -11.07 1.35 -5.33
CA PRO A 57 -10.79 0.11 -4.61
C PRO A 57 -9.48 0.21 -3.81
N VAL A 58 -9.53 -0.29 -2.58
CA VAL A 58 -8.40 -0.40 -1.66
C VAL A 58 -8.29 -1.85 -1.20
N VAL A 59 -7.09 -2.41 -1.28
CA VAL A 59 -6.75 -3.73 -0.74
C VAL A 59 -5.90 -3.52 0.50
N LEU A 60 -6.31 -4.13 1.62
CA LEU A 60 -5.50 -4.22 2.82
C LEU A 60 -4.92 -5.63 2.89
N LEU A 61 -3.59 -5.72 2.83
CA LEU A 61 -2.83 -6.94 3.04
C LEU A 61 -2.50 -7.08 4.53
N SER A 62 -2.81 -8.26 5.05
CA SER A 62 -2.36 -8.75 6.35
C SER A 62 -1.92 -10.20 6.15
N ASP A 63 -1.41 -10.84 7.19
CA ASP A 63 -0.96 -12.23 7.14
C ASP A 63 -1.32 -12.99 8.42
N ALA A 64 -1.18 -14.31 8.38
CA ALA A 64 -1.53 -15.18 9.49
C ALA A 64 -0.71 -14.89 10.76
N PHE A 65 0.50 -14.31 10.62
CA PHE A 65 1.31 -13.97 11.78
C PHE A 65 0.70 -12.79 12.55
N LEU A 66 0.22 -11.76 11.85
CA LEU A 66 -0.51 -10.66 12.49
C LEU A 66 -1.87 -11.12 13.02
N ALA A 67 -2.60 -11.93 12.26
CA ALA A 67 -3.94 -12.39 12.62
C ALA A 67 -3.96 -13.26 13.90
N HIS A 68 -2.89 -14.02 14.16
CA HIS A 68 -2.73 -14.80 15.39
C HIS A 68 -1.87 -14.12 16.45
N GLY A 69 -1.25 -12.99 16.10
CA GLY A 69 -0.45 -12.18 17.02
C GLY A 69 -1.30 -11.38 17.99
N SER A 70 -0.73 -11.02 19.12
CA SER A 70 -1.31 -10.05 20.05
C SER A 70 -0.21 -9.15 20.59
N GLU A 71 -0.55 -7.89 20.83
CA GLU A 71 0.33 -6.93 21.49
C GLU A 71 -0.49 -5.98 22.35
N PRO A 72 0.11 -5.36 23.39
CA PRO A 72 -0.57 -4.33 24.17
C PRO A 72 -1.02 -3.18 23.25
N TRP A 73 -2.32 -2.93 23.22
CA TRP A 73 -2.91 -1.91 22.37
C TRP A 73 -3.78 -0.95 23.17
N LEU A 74 -3.49 0.34 23.05
CA LEU A 74 -4.33 1.40 23.57
C LEU A 74 -5.48 1.65 22.59
N ILE A 75 -6.69 1.22 22.97
CA ILE A 75 -7.89 1.41 22.15
C ILE A 75 -8.12 2.92 21.96
N PRO A 76 -8.17 3.41 20.70
CA PRO A 76 -8.40 4.82 20.43
C PRO A 76 -9.83 5.23 20.79
N GLN A 77 -9.99 6.46 21.25
CA GLN A 77 -11.31 7.05 21.47
C GLN A 77 -11.93 7.40 20.12
N THR A 78 -13.22 7.14 19.91
CA THR A 78 -13.88 7.44 18.63
C THR A 78 -13.74 8.91 18.22
N LYS A 79 -13.75 9.83 19.20
CA LYS A 79 -13.61 11.28 18.97
C LYS A 79 -12.21 11.69 18.48
N SER A 80 -11.17 10.88 18.70
CA SER A 80 -9.82 11.17 18.22
C SER A 80 -9.55 10.62 16.82
N LEU A 81 -10.47 9.84 16.25
CA LEU A 81 -10.31 9.33 14.89
C LEU A 81 -10.55 10.46 13.87
N PRO A 82 -9.73 10.54 12.80
CA PRO A 82 -9.97 11.49 11.71
C PRO A 82 -11.38 11.34 11.13
N LYS A 83 -12.03 12.45 10.77
CA LYS A 83 -13.33 12.36 10.07
C LYS A 83 -13.11 11.83 8.66
N ILE A 84 -13.95 10.88 8.25
CA ILE A 84 -14.02 10.40 6.87
C ILE A 84 -14.98 11.32 6.11
N ARG A 85 -14.49 11.97 5.06
CA ARG A 85 -15.31 12.80 4.17
C ARG A 85 -15.91 11.92 3.08
N THR A 86 -17.16 12.16 2.74
CA THR A 86 -17.82 11.43 1.65
C THR A 86 -18.35 12.40 0.61
N HIS A 87 -18.60 11.89 -0.58
CA HIS A 87 -19.11 12.67 -1.73
C HIS A 87 -20.62 12.52 -1.89
N LEU A 88 -21.33 12.33 -0.78
CA LEU A 88 -22.78 12.14 -0.77
C LEU A 88 -23.49 13.39 -1.30
N VAL A 89 -24.39 13.18 -2.26
CA VAL A 89 -25.19 14.27 -2.82
C VAL A 89 -26.49 14.38 -2.05
N GLU A 90 -26.66 15.45 -1.28
CA GLU A 90 -27.89 15.71 -0.52
C GLU A 90 -29.01 16.33 -1.36
N LYS A 91 -28.66 17.11 -2.41
CA LYS A 91 -29.63 17.81 -3.27
C LYS A 91 -29.29 17.59 -4.76
N PRO A 92 -30.27 17.22 -5.60
CA PRO A 92 -30.06 16.85 -7.00
C PRO A 92 -29.89 18.05 -7.95
N ASN A 93 -29.07 19.04 -7.58
CA ASN A 93 -28.86 20.22 -8.43
C ASN A 93 -27.82 19.93 -9.52
N GLY A 94 -28.26 19.49 -10.71
CA GLY A 94 -27.37 19.17 -11.82
C GLY A 94 -26.48 17.95 -11.56
N PHE A 95 -27.03 16.93 -10.87
CA PHE A 95 -26.33 15.70 -10.55
C PHE A 95 -25.81 15.02 -11.80
N LYS A 96 -24.49 14.76 -11.82
CA LYS A 96 -23.80 14.03 -12.88
C LYS A 96 -22.97 12.95 -12.20
N PRO A 97 -23.36 11.67 -12.29
CA PRO A 97 -22.86 10.60 -11.42
C PRO A 97 -21.38 10.27 -11.63
N PHE A 98 -20.79 10.70 -12.75
CA PHE A 98 -19.36 10.54 -13.03
C PHE A 98 -18.63 11.88 -13.06
N LYS A 99 -19.31 13.02 -12.87
CA LYS A 99 -18.63 14.30 -12.65
C LYS A 99 -17.77 14.18 -11.39
N ARG A 100 -16.48 14.45 -11.58
CA ARG A 100 -15.45 14.27 -10.55
C ARG A 100 -15.16 15.58 -9.86
N GLU A 101 -14.89 15.46 -8.56
CA GLU A 101 -14.35 16.55 -7.75
C GLU A 101 -12.89 16.80 -8.13
N GLU A 102 -12.43 18.06 -8.08
CA GLU A 102 -11.15 18.48 -8.65
C GLU A 102 -9.94 17.95 -7.85
N HIS A 103 -10.04 17.92 -6.52
CA HIS A 103 -8.94 17.53 -5.66
C HIS A 103 -8.79 16.02 -5.50
N THR A 104 -9.89 15.29 -5.40
CA THR A 104 -9.91 13.84 -5.11
C THR A 104 -10.17 12.97 -6.33
N LEU A 105 -10.68 13.56 -7.42
CA LEU A 105 -11.26 12.86 -8.57
C LEU A 105 -12.36 11.86 -8.19
N ALA A 106 -12.89 11.95 -6.97
CA ALA A 106 -14.02 11.15 -6.54
C ALA A 106 -15.26 11.60 -7.28
N ARG A 107 -16.13 10.64 -7.61
CA ARG A 107 -17.38 10.93 -8.29
C ARG A 107 -18.43 11.40 -7.28
N GLN A 108 -19.47 12.04 -7.77
CA GLN A 108 -20.66 12.28 -6.95
C GLN A 108 -21.30 10.96 -6.51
N TRP A 109 -21.60 10.82 -5.22
CA TRP A 109 -22.21 9.62 -4.64
C TRP A 109 -23.70 9.85 -4.39
N GLY A 110 -24.52 9.46 -5.38
CA GLY A 110 -25.97 9.39 -5.22
C GLY A 110 -26.40 8.12 -4.48
N ILE A 111 -27.24 8.24 -3.46
CA ILE A 111 -27.81 7.09 -2.75
C ILE A 111 -28.99 6.52 -3.53
N PRO A 112 -29.01 5.20 -3.84
CA PRO A 112 -30.15 4.55 -4.49
C PRO A 112 -31.47 4.83 -3.76
N GLY A 113 -32.53 5.11 -4.52
CA GLY A 113 -33.85 5.48 -3.97
C GLY A 113 -34.05 6.97 -3.71
N THR A 114 -33.02 7.81 -3.92
CA THR A 114 -33.14 9.27 -3.78
C THR A 114 -33.64 9.89 -5.08
N LYS A 115 -34.80 10.55 -5.03
CA LYS A 115 -35.40 11.25 -6.19
C LYS A 115 -34.43 12.29 -6.76
N GLY A 116 -34.23 12.28 -8.07
CA GLY A 116 -33.34 13.20 -8.78
C GLY A 116 -31.86 12.78 -8.79
N LEU A 117 -31.52 11.64 -8.18
CA LEU A 117 -30.19 11.04 -8.23
C LEU A 117 -30.19 9.71 -9.00
N GLU A 118 -31.13 9.51 -9.92
CA GLU A 118 -31.21 8.31 -10.74
C GLU A 118 -29.97 8.22 -11.65
N HIS A 119 -29.23 7.11 -11.60
CA HIS A 119 -28.03 6.92 -12.42
C HIS A 119 -27.71 5.43 -12.62
N ARG A 120 -26.80 5.15 -13.55
CA ARG A 120 -26.31 3.80 -13.85
C ARG A 120 -24.85 3.67 -13.46
N VAL A 121 -24.54 2.72 -12.59
CA VAL A 121 -23.17 2.27 -12.31
C VAL A 121 -23.02 0.86 -12.87
N GLY A 122 -21.96 0.61 -13.63
CA GLY A 122 -21.72 -0.69 -14.27
C GLY A 122 -20.29 -0.78 -14.81
N GLY A 123 -19.91 -1.97 -15.30
CA GLY A 123 -18.52 -2.25 -15.71
C GLY A 123 -18.12 -1.83 -17.12
N LEU A 124 -19.08 -1.44 -17.98
CA LEU A 124 -18.77 -0.88 -19.29
C LEU A 124 -18.13 0.51 -19.15
N GLU A 125 -17.27 0.90 -20.11
CA GLU A 125 -16.69 2.24 -20.14
C GLU A 125 -17.79 3.31 -20.19
N LYS A 126 -17.55 4.40 -19.46
CA LYS A 126 -18.55 5.43 -19.20
C LYS A 126 -18.11 6.79 -19.70
N ASP A 127 -19.07 7.59 -20.15
CA ASP A 127 -18.88 9.02 -20.32
C ASP A 127 -18.37 9.64 -19.02
N ILE A 128 -17.40 10.55 -19.16
CA ILE A 128 -16.70 11.16 -18.05
C ILE A 128 -17.60 11.93 -17.08
N GLU A 129 -18.76 12.45 -17.50
CA GLU A 129 -19.66 13.17 -16.61
C GLU A 129 -20.99 12.43 -16.38
N THR A 130 -21.65 11.98 -17.45
CA THR A 130 -23.03 11.47 -17.36
C THR A 130 -23.12 10.05 -16.81
N GLY A 131 -22.06 9.24 -16.96
CA GLY A 131 -22.08 7.83 -16.58
C GLY A 131 -22.82 6.92 -17.57
N ASP A 132 -23.20 7.43 -18.74
CA ASP A 132 -23.74 6.62 -19.84
C ASP A 132 -22.64 5.78 -20.48
N VAL A 133 -23.02 4.70 -21.16
CA VAL A 133 -22.04 3.87 -21.87
C VAL A 133 -21.40 4.69 -22.98
N SER A 134 -20.08 4.68 -23.04
CA SER A 134 -19.32 5.38 -24.08
C SER A 134 -18.33 4.43 -24.74
N TYR A 135 -18.26 4.49 -26.07
CA TYR A 135 -17.28 3.81 -26.91
C TYR A 135 -16.33 4.80 -27.61
N ASP A 136 -16.39 6.08 -27.21
CA ASP A 136 -15.53 7.12 -27.75
C ASP A 136 -14.07 6.87 -27.31
N PRO A 137 -13.12 6.80 -28.27
CA PRO A 137 -11.73 6.47 -27.97
C PRO A 137 -11.03 7.54 -27.11
N ILE A 138 -11.33 8.83 -27.32
CA ILE A 138 -10.75 9.94 -26.55
C ILE A 138 -11.31 9.94 -25.14
N ASN A 139 -12.60 9.63 -24.96
CA ASN A 139 -13.17 9.43 -23.63
C ASN A 139 -12.48 8.26 -22.90
N HIS A 140 -12.28 7.13 -23.59
CA HIS A 140 -11.63 5.95 -22.99
C HIS A 140 -10.20 6.26 -22.52
N GLU A 141 -9.39 6.89 -23.37
CA GLU A 141 -8.04 7.34 -23.04
C GLU A 141 -8.03 8.26 -21.81
N LYS A 142 -8.89 9.29 -21.82
CA LYS A 142 -9.01 10.23 -20.70
C LYS A 142 -9.42 9.52 -19.41
N MET A 143 -10.38 8.60 -19.48
CA MET A 143 -10.85 7.84 -18.33
C MET A 143 -9.76 6.90 -17.78
N MET A 144 -8.88 6.37 -18.63
CA MET A 144 -7.72 5.57 -18.20
C MET A 144 -6.74 6.41 -17.39
N TYR A 145 -6.31 7.56 -17.94
CA TYR A 145 -5.40 8.43 -17.21
C TYR A 145 -6.00 8.95 -15.91
N LEU A 146 -7.30 9.28 -15.87
CA LEU A 146 -7.96 9.72 -14.64
C LEU A 146 -7.97 8.66 -13.53
N ARG A 147 -8.08 7.38 -13.88
CA ARG A 147 -8.02 6.28 -12.90
C ARG A 147 -6.63 6.18 -12.28
N GLN A 148 -5.57 6.37 -13.06
CA GLN A 148 -4.20 6.40 -12.56
C GLN A 148 -3.91 7.68 -11.77
N GLN A 149 -4.33 8.84 -12.28
CA GLN A 149 -4.13 10.14 -11.63
C GLN A 149 -4.71 10.16 -10.21
N LYS A 150 -5.80 9.44 -9.96
CA LYS A 150 -6.35 9.28 -8.62
C LYS A 150 -5.39 8.60 -7.64
N ILE A 151 -4.64 7.59 -8.08
CA ILE A 151 -3.57 6.97 -7.28
C ILE A 151 -2.46 8.01 -7.02
N ASP A 152 -2.10 8.80 -8.02
CA ASP A 152 -1.02 9.78 -7.91
C ASP A 152 -1.39 10.93 -6.94
N ILE A 153 -2.65 11.37 -6.95
CA ILE A 153 -3.18 12.33 -5.96
C ILE A 153 -3.06 11.77 -4.54
N ILE A 154 -3.48 10.52 -4.33
CA ILE A 154 -3.35 9.85 -3.02
C ILE A 154 -1.88 9.82 -2.59
N ALA A 155 -0.96 9.53 -3.52
CA ALA A 155 0.47 9.49 -3.25
C ALA A 155 1.00 10.83 -2.70
N ASN A 156 0.53 11.95 -3.27
CA ASN A 156 0.96 13.29 -2.87
C ASN A 156 0.46 13.72 -1.48
N GLU A 157 -0.61 13.09 -0.99
CA GLU A 157 -1.13 13.33 0.36
C GLU A 157 -0.48 12.45 1.44
N LEU A 158 0.31 11.45 1.03
CA LEU A 158 1.01 10.59 1.98
C LEU A 158 2.13 11.36 2.69
N PRO A 159 2.35 11.11 4.00
CA PRO A 159 3.50 11.66 4.69
C PRO A 159 4.79 11.17 4.01
N PRO A 160 5.83 12.02 3.93
CA PRO A 160 7.12 11.59 3.41
C PRO A 160 7.69 10.46 4.28
N VAL A 161 8.41 9.54 3.63
CA VAL A 161 9.20 8.51 4.30
C VAL A 161 10.24 9.18 5.19
N ASP A 162 10.23 8.80 6.47
CA ASP A 162 11.28 9.10 7.42
C ASP A 162 11.93 7.79 7.91
N PRO A 163 13.13 7.42 7.43
CA PRO A 163 13.78 6.18 7.83
C PRO A 163 14.04 6.13 9.33
N PHE A 164 13.79 4.98 9.94
CA PHE A 164 14.30 4.70 11.27
C PHE A 164 15.80 4.39 11.22
N GLY A 165 16.54 4.81 12.25
CA GLY A 165 17.99 4.66 12.30
C GLY A 165 18.69 5.79 11.56
N ASP A 166 19.77 5.47 10.86
CA ASP A 166 20.56 6.45 10.12
C ASP A 166 19.84 6.87 8.83
N LYS A 167 19.84 8.17 8.49
CA LYS A 167 19.11 8.74 7.32
C LYS A 167 19.82 8.52 5.97
N SER A 168 21.03 8.00 6.02
CA SER A 168 21.89 7.61 4.91
C SER A 168 22.91 6.61 5.44
N GLY A 169 23.45 5.73 4.60
CA GLY A 169 24.44 4.76 5.09
C GLY A 169 24.78 3.63 4.14
N LYS A 170 25.26 2.53 4.73
CA LYS A 170 25.68 1.33 4.00
C LYS A 170 24.49 0.51 3.53
N VAL A 171 23.48 0.33 4.39
CA VAL A 171 22.32 -0.52 4.10
C VAL A 171 21.03 0.21 4.50
N LEU A 172 20.05 0.23 3.61
CA LEU A 172 18.66 0.48 3.96
C LEU A 172 17.88 -0.82 3.87
N VAL A 173 17.23 -1.21 4.95
CA VAL A 173 16.30 -2.34 4.93
C VAL A 173 14.90 -1.82 4.64
N VAL A 174 14.27 -2.35 3.59
CA VAL A 174 12.90 -2.01 3.19
C VAL A 174 11.99 -3.20 3.48
N GLY A 175 11.11 -3.04 4.46
CA GLY A 175 10.15 -4.06 4.89
C GLY A 175 8.71 -3.70 4.58
N TRP A 176 7.82 -4.68 4.71
CA TRP A 176 6.37 -4.48 4.70
C TRP A 176 5.66 -5.64 5.44
N GLY A 177 4.42 -5.43 5.86
CA GLY A 177 3.65 -6.47 6.56
C GLY A 177 4.26 -6.85 7.92
N SER A 178 4.08 -8.12 8.35
CA SER A 178 4.57 -8.62 9.63
C SER A 178 6.09 -8.70 9.83
N SER A 179 6.91 -8.46 8.80
CA SER A 179 8.38 -8.49 8.95
C SER A 179 8.94 -7.33 9.77
N PHE A 180 8.08 -6.36 10.14
CA PHE A 180 8.46 -5.13 10.86
C PHE A 180 9.31 -5.39 12.10
N GLY A 181 8.85 -6.27 12.99
CA GLY A 181 9.53 -6.52 14.27
C GLY A 181 10.93 -7.11 14.07
N ALA A 182 11.04 -8.10 13.17
CA ALA A 182 12.32 -8.74 12.85
C ALA A 182 13.32 -7.74 12.26
N ILE A 183 12.87 -6.93 11.30
CA ILE A 183 13.70 -5.92 10.64
C ILE A 183 14.10 -4.82 11.63
N ARG A 184 13.15 -4.31 12.42
CA ARG A 184 13.38 -3.23 13.39
C ARG A 184 14.46 -3.61 14.41
N GLU A 185 14.39 -4.83 14.93
CA GLU A 185 15.37 -5.32 15.89
C GLU A 185 16.73 -5.62 15.22
N ALA A 186 16.75 -6.22 14.03
CA ALA A 186 17.99 -6.45 13.30
C ALA A 186 18.75 -5.14 13.03
N VAL A 187 18.05 -4.09 12.57
CA VAL A 187 18.63 -2.75 12.36
C VAL A 187 19.11 -2.15 13.67
N ASN A 188 18.38 -2.29 14.77
CA ASN A 188 18.85 -1.86 16.10
C ASN A 188 20.16 -2.55 16.50
N ARG A 189 20.26 -3.87 16.29
CA ARG A 189 21.47 -4.65 16.59
C ARG A 189 22.65 -4.21 15.74
N SER A 190 22.46 -4.06 14.42
CA SER A 190 23.51 -3.58 13.52
C SER A 190 24.00 -2.19 13.91
N ARG A 191 23.11 -1.29 14.33
CA ARG A 191 23.51 0.04 14.80
C ARG A 191 24.27 0.01 16.13
N LYS A 192 23.91 -0.89 17.06
CA LYS A 192 24.69 -1.11 18.30
C LYS A 192 26.08 -1.69 18.02
N ALA A 193 26.24 -2.41 16.92
CA ALA A 193 27.52 -2.87 16.40
C ALA A 193 28.27 -1.80 15.56
N ASN A 194 27.80 -0.54 15.57
CA ASN A 194 28.40 0.61 14.87
C ASN A 194 28.29 0.61 13.34
N HIS A 195 27.39 -0.19 12.74
CA HIS A 195 27.11 -0.08 11.31
C HIS A 195 26.09 1.03 11.02
N THR A 196 26.29 1.78 9.93
CA THR A 196 25.36 2.81 9.46
C THR A 196 24.21 2.19 8.66
N VAL A 197 23.06 1.99 9.30
CA VAL A 197 21.93 1.23 8.73
C VAL A 197 20.61 1.97 8.98
N GLY A 198 19.77 2.01 7.96
CA GLY A 198 18.41 2.56 8.01
C GLY A 198 17.35 1.48 7.85
N HIS A 199 16.12 1.80 8.23
CA HIS A 199 14.94 0.96 8.01
C HIS A 199 13.74 1.81 7.56
N VAL A 200 13.11 1.41 6.47
CA VAL A 200 11.79 1.90 6.05
C VAL A 200 10.81 0.74 6.02
N HIS A 201 9.69 0.88 6.73
CA HIS A 201 8.61 -0.12 6.69
C HIS A 201 7.40 0.46 5.95
N LEU A 202 7.09 -0.10 4.79
CA LEU A 202 6.05 0.40 3.91
C LEU A 202 4.68 -0.07 4.39
N ARG A 203 3.82 0.91 4.73
CA ARG A 203 2.36 0.71 4.82
C ARG A 203 1.72 0.80 3.46
N HIS A 204 2.05 1.83 2.69
CA HIS A 204 1.53 2.06 1.35
C HIS A 204 2.44 1.38 0.33
N LEU A 205 1.94 0.30 -0.28
CA LEU A 205 2.63 -0.47 -1.32
C LEU A 205 2.23 -0.01 -2.71
N ASN A 206 1.02 0.53 -2.85
CA ASN A 206 0.62 1.34 -3.99
C ASN A 206 -0.42 2.38 -3.57
N PRO A 207 -0.18 3.69 -3.78
CA PRO A 207 1.08 4.27 -4.27
C PRO A 207 2.22 4.11 -3.25
N PHE A 208 3.48 4.32 -3.68
CA PHE A 208 4.57 4.55 -2.71
C PHE A 208 4.55 6.01 -2.24
N PRO A 209 5.10 6.32 -1.05
CA PRO A 209 5.17 7.70 -0.59
C PRO A 209 6.13 8.57 -1.46
N PRO A 210 5.94 9.90 -1.49
CA PRO A 210 6.46 10.76 -2.57
C PRO A 210 7.99 10.85 -2.62
N ASN A 211 8.68 10.90 -1.48
CA ASN A 211 10.15 10.98 -1.40
C ASN A 211 10.84 9.61 -1.30
N PHE A 212 10.12 8.51 -1.55
CA PHE A 212 10.65 7.18 -1.30
C PHE A 212 11.85 6.86 -2.22
N GLY A 213 11.75 7.18 -3.51
CA GLY A 213 12.86 6.99 -4.46
C GLY A 213 14.12 7.75 -4.06
N GLU A 214 13.99 9.03 -3.68
CA GLU A 214 15.11 9.84 -3.18
C GLU A 214 15.73 9.27 -1.90
N THR A 215 14.91 8.66 -1.05
CA THR A 215 15.36 8.02 0.18
C THR A 215 16.19 6.77 -0.10
N LEU A 216 15.79 5.95 -1.09
CA LEU A 216 16.56 4.78 -1.51
C LEU A 216 17.99 5.17 -1.93
N LEU A 217 18.14 6.26 -2.69
CA LEU A 217 19.44 6.70 -3.21
C LEU A 217 20.44 7.18 -2.14
N LYS A 218 20.00 7.37 -0.88
CA LYS A 218 20.87 7.77 0.23
C LYS A 218 21.67 6.61 0.83
N TYR A 219 21.48 5.40 0.33
CA TYR A 219 22.13 4.19 0.85
C TYR A 219 22.86 3.43 -0.25
N GLN A 220 23.96 2.77 0.12
CA GLN A 220 24.78 2.01 -0.83
C GLN A 220 24.09 0.71 -1.27
N ASN A 221 23.44 0.03 -0.33
CA ASN A 221 22.71 -1.21 -0.57
C ASN A 221 21.27 -1.11 -0.07
N ILE A 222 20.34 -1.68 -0.82
CA ILE A 222 18.93 -1.77 -0.44
C ILE A 222 18.60 -3.24 -0.20
N LEU A 223 18.33 -3.62 1.04
CA LEU A 223 17.95 -4.98 1.41
C LEU A 223 16.42 -5.06 1.54
N VAL A 224 15.80 -6.07 0.92
CA VAL A 224 14.35 -6.28 0.94
C VAL A 224 14.05 -7.68 1.49
N PRO A 225 13.79 -7.80 2.80
CA PRO A 225 13.43 -9.08 3.39
C PRO A 225 11.92 -9.36 3.26
N GLU A 226 11.57 -10.51 2.68
CA GLU A 226 10.17 -10.86 2.37
C GLU A 226 9.87 -12.33 2.64
N MET A 227 8.65 -12.62 3.09
CA MET A 227 8.16 -14.01 3.19
C MET A 227 7.49 -14.45 1.89
N ASN A 228 8.18 -14.26 0.77
CA ASN A 228 7.80 -14.69 -0.58
C ASN A 228 9.08 -14.74 -1.45
N SER A 229 8.95 -14.88 -2.77
CA SER A 229 10.08 -14.98 -3.72
C SER A 229 10.64 -13.65 -4.25
N GLY A 230 10.38 -12.51 -3.60
CA GLY A 230 10.85 -11.17 -3.99
C GLY A 230 9.81 -10.36 -4.78
N GLN A 231 8.57 -10.26 -4.30
CA GLN A 231 7.51 -9.51 -4.96
C GLN A 231 7.69 -7.99 -4.81
N LEU A 232 8.01 -7.51 -3.61
CA LEU A 232 8.29 -6.08 -3.43
C LEU A 232 9.62 -5.73 -4.11
N LEU A 233 10.62 -6.60 -4.01
CA LEU A 233 11.90 -6.49 -4.70
C LEU A 233 11.73 -6.25 -6.21
N LEU A 234 10.85 -7.02 -6.87
CA LEU A 234 10.53 -6.84 -8.28
C LEU A 234 9.99 -5.43 -8.56
N LEU A 235 9.06 -4.94 -7.73
CA LEU A 235 8.46 -3.61 -7.88
C LEU A 235 9.51 -2.50 -7.69
N LEU A 236 10.37 -2.61 -6.67
CA LEU A 236 11.39 -1.60 -6.38
C LEU A 236 12.40 -1.50 -7.51
N ARG A 237 12.89 -2.63 -8.01
CA ARG A 237 13.80 -2.69 -9.17
C ARG A 237 13.15 -2.11 -10.42
N GLY A 238 11.91 -2.50 -10.70
CA GLY A 238 11.18 -2.04 -11.90
C GLY A 238 10.83 -0.56 -11.87
N LYS A 239 10.48 0.00 -10.69
CA LYS A 239 10.02 1.39 -10.57
C LYS A 239 11.14 2.40 -10.34
N PHE A 240 12.17 2.03 -9.58
CA PHE A 240 13.23 2.96 -9.17
C PHE A 240 14.59 2.68 -9.83
N LEU A 241 14.72 1.61 -10.63
CA LEU A 241 15.95 1.24 -11.33
C LEU A 241 17.16 1.08 -10.39
N ILE A 242 16.93 0.59 -9.18
CA ILE A 242 17.97 0.32 -8.16
C ILE A 242 18.33 -1.16 -8.13
N ASP A 243 19.57 -1.49 -7.75
CA ASP A 243 19.99 -2.88 -7.52
C ASP A 243 19.69 -3.32 -6.07
N ALA A 244 18.40 -3.42 -5.74
CA ALA A 244 17.97 -3.95 -4.45
C ALA A 244 18.29 -5.45 -4.34
N VAL A 245 18.61 -5.93 -3.14
CA VAL A 245 18.94 -7.33 -2.83
C VAL A 245 17.83 -7.94 -1.99
N GLY A 246 17.37 -9.14 -2.33
CA GLY A 246 16.33 -9.85 -1.58
C GLY A 246 16.86 -10.73 -0.45
N LEU A 247 16.12 -10.82 0.65
CA LEU A 247 16.21 -11.90 1.64
C LEU A 247 14.85 -12.61 1.68
N ASN A 248 14.74 -13.67 0.88
CA ASN A 248 13.46 -14.30 0.55
C ASN A 248 13.25 -15.58 1.36
N LYS A 249 12.15 -15.66 2.12
CA LYS A 249 11.80 -16.83 2.94
C LYS A 249 10.45 -17.42 2.54
N VAL A 250 10.47 -18.51 1.77
CA VAL A 250 9.29 -19.23 1.28
C VAL A 250 9.00 -20.51 2.09
N GLN A 251 9.13 -20.43 3.41
CA GLN A 251 9.11 -21.60 4.30
C GLN A 251 7.83 -21.70 5.15
N GLY A 252 6.84 -20.83 4.94
CA GLY A 252 5.64 -20.76 5.79
C GLY A 252 5.93 -20.38 7.25
N LYS A 253 7.04 -19.66 7.48
CA LYS A 253 7.53 -19.27 8.80
C LYS A 253 7.85 -17.78 8.81
N PRO A 254 7.68 -17.10 9.96
CA PRO A 254 8.14 -15.74 10.15
C PRO A 254 9.64 -15.59 9.83
N LEU A 255 9.99 -14.39 9.40
CA LEU A 255 11.37 -13.97 9.25
C LEU A 255 12.01 -13.80 10.63
N GLY A 256 13.20 -14.36 10.84
CA GLY A 256 13.96 -14.25 12.08
C GLY A 256 14.82 -13.00 12.12
N VAL A 257 15.06 -12.48 13.34
CA VAL A 257 15.96 -11.33 13.56
C VAL A 257 17.38 -11.63 13.08
N ASP A 258 17.91 -12.81 13.43
CA ASP A 258 19.29 -13.18 13.13
C ASP A 258 19.49 -13.34 11.61
N GLU A 259 18.51 -13.89 10.89
CA GLU A 259 18.55 -13.99 9.41
C GLU A 259 18.67 -12.60 8.75
N VAL A 260 17.95 -11.60 9.26
CA VAL A 260 18.02 -10.22 8.74
C VAL A 260 19.33 -9.57 9.14
N TYR A 261 19.75 -9.75 10.39
CA TYR A 261 20.99 -9.18 10.92
C TYR A 261 22.20 -9.69 10.13
N ASP A 262 22.35 -11.00 9.98
CA ASP A 262 23.47 -11.61 9.26
C ASP A 262 23.55 -11.09 7.81
N LYS A 263 22.38 -10.92 7.16
CA LYS A 263 22.33 -10.38 5.79
C LYS A 263 22.68 -8.89 5.73
N ILE A 264 22.35 -8.10 6.75
CA ILE A 264 22.81 -6.72 6.86
C ILE A 264 24.34 -6.67 6.96
N ILE A 265 24.93 -7.51 7.82
CA ILE A 265 26.39 -7.54 8.04
C ILE A 265 27.13 -7.88 6.73
N GLU A 266 26.67 -8.92 6.04
CA GLU A 266 27.20 -9.31 4.72
C GLU A 266 27.23 -8.12 3.74
N LEU A 267 26.15 -7.33 3.70
CA LEU A 267 26.03 -6.16 2.81
C LEU A 267 26.79 -4.92 3.29
N THR A 268 27.14 -4.84 4.58
CA THR A 268 28.04 -3.79 5.08
C THR A 268 29.50 -4.02 4.70
N GLY A 269 29.87 -5.25 4.32
CA GLY A 269 31.20 -5.63 3.88
C GLY A 269 32.17 -5.95 5.03
N GLU A 270 31.64 -6.44 6.16
CA GLU A 270 32.39 -6.86 7.34
C GLU A 270 32.27 -8.36 7.60
#